data_AF-A0AAD7FNY1-F1
#
_entry.id   AF-A0AAD7FNY1-F1
#
_cell.length_a   1.000
_cell.length_b   1.000
_cell.length_c   1.000
_cell.angle_alpha   90.00
_cell.angle_beta   90.00
_cell.angle_gamma   90.00
#
_symmetry.space_group_name_H-M   'P 1'
#
loop_
_entity.id
_entity.type
_entity.pdbx_description
1 polymer ?
#
loop_
_entity_poly.entity_id
_entity_poly.type
_entity_poly.pdbx_seq_one_letter_code
_entity_poly.pdbx_strand_id
1 'polypeptide(L)' 'TDMALDKIVPESLNWLHTDEGPDDSVSHTKATLVGSSISIPITNSRLNLGTWQGIYLTEFRRYPHTRKVVATIL' A
#
# COMPACT_ATOMS: atom_id res chain seq x y z
N THR A 1 14.97 -8.62 0.05
CA THR A 1 13.96 -9.65 0.37
C THR A 1 12.88 -9.51 -0.67
N ASP A 2 12.68 -10.52 -1.52
CA ASP A 2 11.78 -10.43 -2.69
C ASP A 2 10.33 -10.73 -2.25
N MET A 3 9.50 -9.69 -2.18
CA MET A 3 8.09 -9.81 -1.80
C MET A 3 7.25 -10.26 -3.02
N ALA A 4 6.06 -10.82 -2.78
CA ALA A 4 5.18 -11.26 -3.88
C ALA A 4 4.88 -10.14 -4.90
N LEU A 5 4.74 -8.89 -4.43
CA LEU A 5 4.50 -7.73 -5.30
C LEU A 5 5.71 -7.33 -6.15
N ASP A 6 6.94 -7.67 -5.75
CA ASP A 6 8.14 -7.39 -6.55
C ASP A 6 8.17 -8.24 -7.82
N LYS A 7 7.51 -9.40 -7.80
CA LYS A 7 7.34 -10.27 -8.97
C LYS A 7 6.24 -9.79 -9.93
N ILE A 8 5.25 -9.09 -9.39
CA ILE A 8 4.12 -8.57 -10.18
C ILE A 8 4.47 -7.21 -10.79
N VAL A 9 5.19 -6.37 -10.04
CA VAL A 9 5.62 -5.04 -10.45
C VAL A 9 7.15 -4.95 -10.29
N PRO A 10 7.93 -5.60 -11.18
CA PRO A 10 9.37 -5.62 -11.07
C PRO A 10 9.98 -4.27 -11.46
N GLU A 11 10.99 -3.84 -10.69
CA GLU A 11 11.76 -2.64 -10.99
C GLU A 11 12.57 -2.74 -12.29
N SER A 12 12.83 -3.97 -12.78
CA SER A 12 13.59 -4.22 -14.00
C SER A 12 12.84 -3.91 -15.30
N LEU A 13 11.55 -3.56 -15.24
CA LEU A 13 10.80 -3.10 -16.41
C LEU A 13 11.26 -1.70 -16.84
N ASN A 14 11.00 -1.36 -18.11
CA ASN A 14 11.33 -0.05 -18.65
C ASN A 14 10.28 1.00 -18.25
N TRP A 15 10.43 1.54 -17.03
CA TRP A 15 9.54 2.55 -16.48
C TRP A 15 9.86 3.95 -17.04
N LEU A 16 8.83 4.67 -17.47
CA LEU A 16 8.99 6.02 -18.02
C LEU A 16 9.08 7.10 -16.93
N HIS A 17 8.36 6.93 -15.81
CA HIS A 17 8.34 7.90 -14.72
C HIS A 17 9.24 7.43 -13.58
N THR A 18 10.48 7.92 -13.58
CA THR A 18 11.52 7.58 -12.60
C THR A 18 12.20 8.82 -12.04
N ASP A 19 11.51 9.96 -12.13
CA ASP A 19 12.04 11.27 -11.79
C ASP A 19 12.42 11.36 -10.30
N GLU A 20 11.71 10.62 -9.44
CA GLU A 20 11.98 10.55 -8.01
C GLU A 20 12.79 9.31 -7.58
N GLY A 21 13.32 8.55 -8.54
CA GLY A 21 14.12 7.35 -8.30
C GLY A 21 13.64 6.10 -9.06
N PRO A 22 14.42 5.00 -9.00
CA PRO A 22 14.11 3.77 -9.73
C PRO A 22 12.84 3.07 -9.24
N ASP A 23 12.43 3.30 -8.00
CA ASP A 23 11.23 2.73 -7.39
C ASP A 23 9.98 3.62 -7.55
N ASP A 24 10.06 4.71 -8.30
CA ASP A 24 9.00 5.70 -8.42
C ASP A 24 7.73 5.12 -9.07
N SER A 25 7.77 4.85 -10.39
CA SER A 25 6.67 4.15 -11.09
C SER A 25 6.26 2.83 -10.42
N VAL A 26 7.23 2.10 -9.85
CA VAL A 26 7.01 0.79 -9.24
C VAL A 26 6.14 0.94 -7.99
N SER A 27 6.48 1.90 -7.12
CA SER A 27 5.74 2.20 -5.90
C SER A 27 4.33 2.69 -6.21
N HIS A 28 4.17 3.58 -7.20
CA HIS A 28 2.87 4.06 -7.66
C HIS A 28 1.99 2.92 -8.20
N THR A 29 2.56 2.01 -8.99
CA THR A 29 1.84 0.87 -9.54
C THR A 29 1.42 -0.10 -8.44
N LYS A 30 2.32 -0.44 -7.51
CA LYS A 30 1.99 -1.29 -6.35
C LYS A 30 0.88 -0.68 -5.47
N ALA A 31 0.98 0.61 -5.18
CA ALA A 31 -0.05 1.33 -4.41
C ALA A 31 -1.41 1.33 -5.11
N THR A 32 -1.43 1.46 -6.43
CA THR A 32 -2.67 1.42 -7.22
C THR A 32 -3.31 0.04 -7.22
N LEU A 33 -2.51 -1.03 -7.31
CA LEU A 33 -3.01 -2.41 -7.27
C LEU A 33 -3.56 -2.82 -5.90
N VAL A 34 -2.90 -2.39 -4.82
CA VAL A 34 -3.32 -2.71 -3.44
C VAL A 34 -4.48 -1.83 -2.99
N GLY A 35 -4.52 -0.58 -3.42
CA GLY A 35 -5.50 0.42 -3.02
C GLY A 35 -5.02 1.28 -1.84
N SER A 36 -5.51 2.52 -1.81
CA SER A 36 -5.13 3.53 -0.81
C SER A 36 -6.05 3.61 0.41
N SER A 37 -7.16 2.86 0.41
CA SER A 37 -8.14 2.86 1.48
C SER A 37 -8.88 1.53 1.57
N ILE A 38 -9.46 1.29 2.76
CA ILE A 38 -10.35 0.16 3.02
C ILE A 38 -11.57 0.68 3.78
N SER A 39 -12.71 0.01 3.58
CA SER A 39 -13.92 0.26 4.37
C SER A 39 -14.12 -0.91 5.34
N ILE A 40 -14.29 -0.59 6.62
CA ILE A 40 -14.42 -1.60 7.69
C ILE A 40 -15.75 -1.35 8.39
N PRO A 41 -16.68 -2.32 8.38
CA PRO A 41 -17.92 -2.20 9.13
C PRO A 41 -17.66 -2.08 10.63
N ILE A 42 -18.48 -1.29 11.32
CA ILE A 42 -18.49 -1.20 12.78
C ILE A 42 -19.76 -1.88 13.28
N THR A 43 -19.64 -2.80 14.22
CA THR A 43 -20.77 -3.51 14.83
C THR A 43 -20.58 -3.53 16.34
N ASN A 44 -21.61 -3.13 17.09
CA ASN A 44 -21.55 -3.03 18.57
C ASN A 44 -20.31 -2.26 19.06
N SER A 45 -20.02 -1.12 18.43
CA SER A 45 -18.89 -0.24 18.76
C SER A 45 -17.50 -0.87 18.59
N ARG A 46 -17.35 -1.93 17.78
CA ARG A 46 -16.05 -2.52 17.43
C ARG A 46 -15.87 -2.63 15.92
N LEU A 47 -14.63 -2.50 15.45
CA LEU A 47 -14.27 -2.84 14.08
C LEU A 47 -14.59 -4.32 13.82
N ASN A 48 -15.37 -4.60 12.79
CA ASN A 48 -15.82 -5.95 12.45
C ASN A 48 -14.79 -6.64 11.55
N LEU A 49 -13.66 -7.00 12.16
CA LEU A 49 -12.58 -7.75 11.52
C LEU A 49 -12.72 -9.24 11.83
N GLY A 50 -12.41 -10.09 10.85
CA GLY A 50 -12.23 -11.52 11.08
C GLY A 50 -11.00 -11.82 11.94
N THR A 51 -10.94 -13.02 12.52
CA THR A 51 -9.87 -13.46 13.46
C THR A 51 -8.45 -13.19 12.97
N TRP A 52 -8.24 -13.26 11.64
CA TRP A 52 -6.92 -13.14 11.01
C TRP A 52 -6.77 -11.88 10.15
N GLN A 53 -7.73 -10.95 10.17
CA GLN A 53 -7.62 -9.70 9.43
C GLN A 53 -6.83 -8.67 10.23
N GLY A 54 -5.81 -8.10 9.59
CA GLY A 54 -5.05 -6.96 10.10
C GLY A 54 -5.14 -5.77 9.15
N ILE A 55 -4.99 -4.57 9.69
CA ILE A 55 -4.90 -3.34 8.92
C ILE A 55 -3.43 -2.98 8.80
N TYR A 56 -2.94 -2.83 7.57
CA TYR A 56 -1.53 -2.58 7.29
C TYR A 56 -1.36 -1.29 6.50
N LEU A 57 -0.36 -0.50 6.88
CA LEU A 57 0.22 0.53 6.03
C LEU A 57 1.37 -0.10 5.26
N THR A 58 1.24 -0.20 3.94
CA THR A 58 2.28 -0.74 3.07
C THR A 58 3.12 0.38 2.47
N GLU A 59 4.36 0.54 2.93
CA GLU A 59 5.32 1.45 2.31
C GLU A 59 5.99 0.75 1.14
N PHE A 60 5.86 1.34 -0.05
CA PHE A 60 6.44 0.80 -1.28
C PHE A 60 7.64 1.61 -1.79
N ARG A 61 7.95 2.74 -1.16
CA ARG A 61 9.21 3.47 -1.39
C ARG A 61 10.32 2.86 -0.55
N ARG A 62 11.53 2.85 -1.11
CA ARG A 62 12.75 2.41 -0.42
C ARG A 62 13.18 3.38 0.66
N TYR A 63 13.03 4.68 0.40
CA TYR A 63 13.38 5.70 1.38
C TYR A 63 12.28 5.83 2.44
N PRO A 64 12.64 6.07 3.71
CA PRO A 64 11.66 6.25 4.76
C PRO A 64 10.90 7.56 4.55
N HIS A 65 9.58 7.48 4.65
CA HIS A 65 8.70 8.63 4.59
C HIS A 65 7.81 8.71 5.83
N THR A 66 7.44 9.93 6.22
CA THR A 66 6.38 10.13 7.20
C THR A 66 5.03 10.04 6.47
N ARG A 67 4.15 9.15 6.94
CA ARG A 67 2.81 8.94 6.37
C ARG A 67 1.74 9.42 7.35
N LYS A 68 0.64 9.92 6.80
CA LYS A 68 -0.57 10.27 7.55
C LYS A 68 -1.69 9.32 7.12
N VAL A 69 -2.22 8.57 8.07
CA VAL A 69 -3.41 7.73 7.87
C VAL A 69 -4.60 8.46 8.46
N VAL A 70 -5.70 8.51 7.71
CA VAL A 70 -6.94 9.17 8.13
C VAL A 70 -8.03 8.11 8.24
N ALA A 71 -8.81 8.19 9.33
CA ALA A 71 -10.01 7.38 9.51
C ALA A 71 -11.22 8.32 9.54
N THR A 72 -12.21 8.02 8.72
CA THR A 72 -13.51 8.70 8.72
C THR A 72 -14.55 7.74 9.27
N ILE A 73 -15.30 8.17 10.27
CA ILE A 73 -16.41 7.44 10.84
C ILE A 73 -17.68 8.19 10.46
N LEU A 74 -18.62 7.48 9.84
CA LEU A 74 -19.89 8.00 9.33
C LEU A 74 -21.05 7.50 10.19
#